data_AF-A0A941VZV0-F1
#
_entry.id   AF-A0A941VZV0-F1
#
_cell.length_a   1.000
_cell.length_b   1.000
_cell.length_c   1.000
_cell.angle_alpha   90.00
_cell.angle_beta   90.00
_cell.angle_gamma   90.00
#
_symmetry.space_group_name_H-M   'P 1'
#
loop_
_entity.id
_entity.type
_entity.pdbx_description
1 polymer ?
#
loop_
_entity_poly.entity_id
_entity_poly.type
_entity_poly.pdbx_seq_one_letter_code
_entity_poly.pdbx_strand_id
1 'polypeptide(L)'
;VNFYTSHEALLLGYEQALTRRDPQTGEWYDGSAHFLWIGERTRQADGAHVEFLRGIANPIGLKLGPTADPDTLLRLLDALNPDDQPGRLTLISRMGADKIKTALPPLIRAVQREGRCVIWSCDPMHGNTLEASTGYKTRPFTRILDEVRQFFAIHRAEGSIPGGVHFELTGQDVTECLGGAQAITEQGLAVRYHTLCDPRLNASQSLELAFLIAETLKDYRREPGANASASEGNSDS
;
A
#
# COMPACT_ATOMS: atom_id res chain seq x y z
N VAL A 1 14.36 -9.18 -16.26
CA VAL A 1 13.49 -8.83 -15.11
C VAL A 1 14.22 -7.78 -14.31
N ASN A 2 13.59 -6.65 -14.01
CA ASN A 2 14.12 -5.67 -13.05
C ASN A 2 13.50 -5.98 -11.69
N PHE A 3 14.31 -5.94 -10.64
CA PHE A 3 13.88 -6.20 -9.26
C PHE A 3 14.41 -5.08 -8.37
N TYR A 4 13.55 -4.59 -7.48
CA TYR A 4 13.83 -3.45 -6.62
C TYR A 4 13.63 -3.85 -5.16
N THR A 5 14.28 -3.11 -4.27
CA THR A 5 14.23 -3.34 -2.81
C THR A 5 13.52 -2.18 -2.13
N SER A 6 12.85 -2.50 -1.02
CA SER A 6 12.17 -1.51 -0.18
C SER A 6 12.07 -1.95 1.27
N HIS A 7 12.07 -0.99 2.19
CA HIS A 7 11.75 -1.19 3.60
C HIS A 7 11.12 0.07 4.21
N GLU A 8 10.57 -0.07 5.43
CA GLU A 8 10.15 1.08 6.22
C GLU A 8 11.38 1.84 6.70
N ALA A 9 11.48 3.13 6.40
CA ALA A 9 12.57 3.98 6.83
C ALA A 9 12.44 4.29 8.33
N LEU A 10 12.61 3.29 9.19
CA LEU A 10 12.23 3.35 10.59
C LEU A 10 13.38 3.85 11.48
N LEU A 11 14.56 3.25 11.32
CA LEU A 11 15.73 3.53 12.14
C LEU A 11 16.57 4.63 11.49
N LEU A 12 16.20 5.90 11.71
CA LEU A 12 16.77 7.04 10.98
C LEU A 12 18.30 7.16 11.07
N GLY A 13 18.94 6.66 12.14
CA GLY A 13 20.40 6.61 12.22
C GLY A 13 21.04 5.66 11.18
N TYR A 14 20.36 4.57 10.83
CA TYR A 14 20.75 3.66 9.75
C TYR A 14 20.52 4.30 8.38
N GLU A 15 19.32 4.86 8.16
CA GLU A 15 18.96 5.53 6.90
C GLU A 15 19.89 6.72 6.59
N GLN A 16 20.15 7.57 7.59
CA GLN A 16 21.09 8.68 7.46
C GLN A 16 22.50 8.20 7.10
N ALA A 17 22.98 7.12 7.73
CA ALA A 17 24.31 6.58 7.47
C ALA A 17 24.46 6.01 6.06
N LEU A 18 23.37 5.66 5.38
CA LEU A 18 23.34 5.14 4.01
C LEU A 18 22.92 6.18 2.96
N THR A 19 22.53 7.38 3.38
CA THR A 19 22.22 8.48 2.47
C THR A 19 23.46 9.05 1.80
N ARG A 20 23.42 9.20 0.47
CA ARG A 20 24.53 9.65 -0.38
C ARG A 20 24.05 10.76 -1.30
N ARG A 21 24.94 11.68 -1.64
CA ARG A 21 24.68 12.69 -2.66
C ARG A 21 25.08 12.15 -4.02
N ASP A 22 24.17 12.21 -4.97
CA ASP A 22 24.48 11.90 -6.37
C ASP A 22 25.40 13.01 -6.92
N PRO A 23 26.58 12.67 -7.46
CA PRO A 23 27.53 13.68 -7.97
C PRO A 23 27.09 14.33 -9.28
N GLN A 24 26.17 13.73 -10.04
CA GLN A 24 25.65 14.24 -11.31
C GLN A 24 24.47 15.19 -11.10
N THR A 25 23.49 14.80 -10.26
CA THR A 25 22.28 15.62 -10.01
C THR A 25 22.43 16.54 -8.81
N GLY A 26 23.32 16.21 -7.87
CA GLY A 26 23.47 16.92 -6.61
C GLY A 26 22.37 16.62 -5.59
N GLU A 27 21.43 15.74 -5.90
CA GLU A 27 20.35 15.29 -5.01
C GLU A 27 20.85 14.29 -3.97
N TRP A 28 20.12 14.16 -2.88
CA TRP A 28 20.38 13.14 -1.87
C TRP A 28 19.51 11.93 -2.14
N TYR A 29 20.10 10.74 -2.11
CA TYR A 29 19.39 9.47 -2.16
C TYR A 29 19.73 8.67 -0.93
N ASP A 30 18.73 8.08 -0.28
CA ASP A 30 18.99 7.02 0.68
C ASP A 30 19.40 5.75 -0.07
N GLY A 31 20.67 5.35 0.07
CA GLY A 31 21.25 4.19 -0.59
C GLY A 31 20.87 2.86 0.05
N SER A 32 20.05 2.85 1.11
CA SER A 32 19.61 1.63 1.79
C SER A 32 18.62 0.80 0.95
N ALA A 33 17.79 1.45 0.13
CA ALA A 33 16.82 0.81 -0.76
C ALA A 33 16.38 1.70 -1.94
N HIS A 34 15.70 1.11 -2.92
CA HIS A 34 15.19 1.85 -4.07
C HIS A 34 13.93 2.65 -3.72
N PHE A 35 13.08 2.08 -2.87
CA PHE A 35 11.82 2.69 -2.41
C PHE A 35 11.74 2.59 -0.89
N LEU A 36 11.37 3.68 -0.22
CA LEU A 36 11.25 3.73 1.24
C LEU A 36 9.85 4.17 1.63
N TRP A 37 9.30 3.67 2.73
CA TRP A 37 8.01 4.18 3.21
C TRP A 37 8.05 4.65 4.67
N ILE A 38 7.12 5.55 4.98
CA ILE A 38 6.79 5.98 6.33
C ILE A 38 5.63 5.13 6.85
N GLY A 39 5.81 4.53 8.03
CA GLY A 39 4.80 3.71 8.69
C GLY A 39 3.64 4.52 9.27
N GLU A 40 2.54 3.82 9.58
CA GLU A 40 1.34 4.44 10.15
C GLU A 40 1.60 5.15 11.49
N ARG A 41 2.58 4.68 12.26
CA ARG A 41 2.90 5.19 13.60
C ARG A 41 3.97 6.29 13.60
N THR A 42 4.58 6.55 12.45
CA THR A 42 5.72 7.46 12.28
C THR A 42 5.45 8.57 11.26
N ARG A 43 4.18 8.74 10.84
CA ARG A 43 3.75 9.73 9.84
C ARG A 43 3.26 11.07 10.40
N GLN A 44 3.77 11.49 11.56
CA GLN A 44 3.46 12.81 12.09
C GLN A 44 4.00 13.88 11.13
N ALA A 45 3.18 14.85 10.75
CA ALA A 45 3.53 15.82 9.70
C ALA A 45 4.77 16.68 10.02
N ASP A 46 5.00 16.93 11.31
CA ASP A 46 6.16 17.62 11.87
C ASP A 46 7.22 16.64 12.45
N GLY A 47 7.06 15.34 12.19
CA GLY A 47 7.91 14.28 12.71
C GLY A 47 9.20 14.09 11.90
N ALA A 48 10.19 13.47 12.55
CA ALA A 48 11.53 13.25 11.98
C ALA A 48 11.52 12.39 10.71
N HIS A 49 10.61 11.40 10.61
CA HIS A 49 10.49 10.54 9.42
C HIS A 49 10.01 11.30 8.20
N VAL A 50 9.00 12.17 8.36
CA VAL A 50 8.53 13.04 7.27
C VAL A 50 9.63 13.99 6.84
N GLU A 51 10.34 14.60 7.80
CA GLU A 51 11.47 15.49 7.50
C GLU A 51 12.61 14.77 6.76
N PHE A 52 12.94 13.54 7.17
CA PHE A 52 13.98 12.75 6.50
C PHE A 52 13.59 12.44 5.05
N LEU A 53 12.40 11.89 4.82
CA LEU A 53 11.98 11.48 3.46
C LEU A 53 11.66 12.68 2.56
N ARG A 54 11.34 13.85 3.12
CA ARG A 54 11.25 15.11 2.38
C ARG A 54 12.58 15.49 1.71
N GLY A 55 13.71 15.14 2.32
CA GLY A 55 15.04 15.54 1.88
C GLY A 55 15.72 14.60 0.87
N ILE A 56 15.19 13.40 0.64
CA ILE A 56 15.78 12.41 -0.30
C ILE A 56 15.00 12.36 -1.62
N ALA A 57 15.63 11.93 -2.70
CA ALA A 57 15.08 11.87 -4.05
C ALA A 57 14.48 10.51 -4.44
N ASN A 58 14.62 9.47 -3.59
CA ASN A 58 13.99 8.16 -3.78
C ASN A 58 12.45 8.29 -4.00
N PRO A 59 11.80 7.42 -4.79
CA PRO A 59 10.35 7.26 -4.68
C PRO A 59 9.99 6.78 -3.27
N ILE A 60 8.91 7.31 -2.72
CA ILE A 60 8.54 7.10 -1.32
C ILE A 60 7.09 6.65 -1.14
N GLY A 61 6.83 5.99 -0.03
CA GLY A 61 5.53 5.49 0.38
C GLY A 61 5.03 6.11 1.69
N LEU A 62 3.72 6.17 1.86
CA LEU A 62 3.08 6.62 3.08
C LEU A 62 1.96 5.64 3.44
N LYS A 63 2.09 4.95 4.58
CA LYS A 63 1.02 4.06 5.09
C LYS A 63 -0.15 4.90 5.59
N LEU A 64 -1.37 4.50 5.26
CA LEU A 64 -2.61 5.16 5.69
C LEU A 64 -3.56 4.13 6.32
N GLY A 65 -3.79 4.26 7.62
CA GLY A 65 -4.78 3.51 8.37
C GLY A 65 -6.19 4.12 8.32
N PRO A 66 -7.18 3.43 8.91
CA PRO A 66 -8.59 3.82 8.87
C PRO A 66 -8.92 5.11 9.62
N THR A 67 -7.95 5.68 10.36
CA THR A 67 -8.07 6.96 11.06
C THR A 67 -7.37 8.09 10.33
N ALA A 68 -6.83 7.85 9.13
CA ALA A 68 -6.27 8.90 8.30
C ALA A 68 -7.37 9.89 7.91
N ASP A 69 -7.10 11.17 8.10
CA ASP A 69 -7.99 12.28 7.74
C ASP A 69 -7.50 13.01 6.48
N PRO A 70 -8.42 13.55 5.65
CA PRO A 70 -8.06 14.27 4.43
C PRO A 70 -7.10 15.45 4.64
N ASP A 71 -7.32 16.28 5.66
CA ASP A 71 -6.54 17.51 5.84
C ASP A 71 -5.10 17.22 6.23
N THR A 72 -4.87 16.24 7.11
CA THR A 72 -3.53 15.76 7.44
C THR A 72 -2.87 15.06 6.26
N LEU A 73 -3.62 14.29 5.47
CA LEU A 73 -3.08 13.71 4.24
C LEU A 73 -2.57 14.82 3.31
N LEU A 74 -3.36 15.86 3.03
CA LEU A 74 -2.95 16.94 2.13
C LEU A 74 -1.69 17.66 2.62
N ARG A 75 -1.60 17.95 3.93
CA ARG A 75 -0.37 18.51 4.53
C ARG A 75 0.85 17.61 4.36
N LEU A 76 0.67 16.28 4.47
CA LEU A 76 1.75 15.32 4.22
C LEU A 76 2.15 15.29 2.74
N LEU A 77 1.20 15.43 1.82
CA LEU A 77 1.51 15.56 0.39
C LEU A 77 2.33 16.83 0.11
N ASP A 78 1.98 17.96 0.74
CA ASP A 78 2.71 19.23 0.57
C ASP A 78 4.17 19.09 1.03
N ALA A 79 4.38 18.36 2.12
CA ALA A 79 5.73 18.12 2.64
C ALA A 79 6.52 17.14 1.77
N LEU A 80 5.91 16.05 1.29
CA LEU A 80 6.62 14.92 0.70
C LEU A 80 6.72 14.94 -0.84
N ASN A 81 5.82 15.66 -1.50
CA ASN A 81 5.81 15.84 -2.95
C ASN A 81 5.38 17.28 -3.33
N PRO A 82 6.15 18.31 -2.91
CA PRO A 82 5.77 19.72 -3.09
C PRO A 82 5.60 20.12 -4.57
N ASP A 83 6.41 19.54 -5.46
CA ASP A 83 6.39 19.80 -6.90
C ASP A 83 5.38 18.91 -7.67
N ASP A 84 4.58 18.11 -6.96
CA ASP A 84 3.60 17.17 -7.50
C ASP A 84 4.15 16.23 -8.59
N GLN A 85 5.39 15.75 -8.42
CA GLN A 85 6.06 14.89 -9.39
C GLN A 85 5.33 13.54 -9.50
N PRO A 86 4.84 13.13 -10.68
CA PRO A 86 4.16 11.84 -10.84
C PRO A 86 5.07 10.66 -10.50
N GLY A 87 4.59 9.72 -9.69
CA GLY A 87 5.34 8.53 -9.28
C GLY A 87 6.28 8.74 -8.10
N ARG A 88 6.45 9.98 -7.61
CA ARG A 88 7.23 10.29 -6.42
C ARG A 88 6.63 9.66 -5.16
N LEU A 89 5.31 9.77 -4.98
CA LEU A 89 4.64 9.38 -3.73
C LEU A 89 3.57 8.31 -3.96
N THR A 90 3.66 7.23 -3.18
CA THR A 90 2.69 6.14 -3.13
C THR A 90 1.93 6.15 -1.81
N LEU A 91 0.60 6.29 -1.86
CA LEU A 91 -0.29 6.16 -0.71
C LEU A 91 -0.66 4.69 -0.52
N ILE A 92 -0.22 4.09 0.59
CA ILE A 92 -0.38 2.67 0.90
C ILE A 92 -1.53 2.50 1.90
N SER A 93 -2.73 2.24 1.38
CA SER A 93 -3.97 2.07 2.14
C SER A 93 -3.98 0.72 2.87
N ARG A 94 -4.13 0.74 4.21
CA ARG A 94 -4.30 -0.46 5.06
C ARG A 94 -5.48 -0.31 6.01
N MET A 95 -6.68 -0.29 5.47
CA MET A 95 -7.88 0.10 6.22
C MET A 95 -8.47 -1.05 7.03
N GLY A 96 -8.32 -2.28 6.54
CA GLY A 96 -9.07 -3.44 6.99
C GLY A 96 -10.37 -3.60 6.18
N ALA A 97 -10.74 -4.86 5.89
CA ALA A 97 -11.88 -5.19 5.05
C ALA A 97 -13.21 -4.56 5.53
N ASP A 98 -13.40 -4.41 6.84
CA ASP A 98 -14.65 -3.83 7.39
C ASP A 98 -14.72 -2.29 7.25
N LYS A 99 -13.57 -1.61 7.12
CA LYS A 99 -13.48 -0.15 7.24
C LYS A 99 -13.14 0.54 5.93
N ILE A 100 -12.60 -0.18 4.95
CA ILE A 100 -12.11 0.42 3.70
C ILE A 100 -13.19 1.21 2.96
N LYS A 101 -14.43 0.69 2.89
CA LYS A 101 -15.57 1.36 2.24
C LYS A 101 -15.89 2.74 2.79
N THR A 102 -15.62 3.00 4.08
CA THR A 102 -15.90 4.30 4.70
C THR A 102 -14.66 5.18 4.78
N ALA A 103 -13.49 4.59 4.99
CA ALA A 103 -12.26 5.33 5.28
C ALA A 103 -11.51 5.80 4.02
N LEU A 104 -11.50 5.00 2.95
CA LEU A 104 -10.70 5.30 1.75
C LEU A 104 -11.32 6.38 0.83
N PRO A 105 -12.64 6.36 0.52
CA PRO A 105 -13.21 7.31 -0.44
C PRO A 105 -12.98 8.80 -0.10
N PRO A 106 -13.13 9.25 1.15
CA PRO A 106 -12.85 10.66 1.49
C PRO A 106 -11.42 11.09 1.18
N LEU A 107 -10.43 10.19 1.34
CA LEU A 107 -9.03 10.46 1.04
C LEU A 107 -8.80 10.57 -0.48
N ILE A 108 -9.38 9.65 -1.26
CA ILE A 108 -9.30 9.69 -2.73
C ILE A 108 -9.88 11.01 -3.26
N ARG A 109 -11.07 11.40 -2.80
CA ARG A 109 -11.74 12.64 -3.24
C ARG A 109 -10.93 13.88 -2.89
N ALA A 110 -10.28 13.91 -1.73
CA ALA A 110 -9.43 15.02 -1.33
C ALA A 110 -8.20 15.14 -2.24
N VAL A 111 -7.51 14.03 -2.51
CA VAL A 111 -6.37 13.99 -3.45
C VAL A 111 -6.78 14.46 -4.85
N GLN A 112 -7.92 13.98 -5.37
CA GLN A 112 -8.43 14.38 -6.68
C GLN A 112 -8.84 15.85 -6.73
N ARG A 113 -9.51 16.36 -5.69
CA ARG A 113 -9.93 17.77 -5.61
C ARG A 113 -8.74 18.72 -5.66
N GLU A 114 -7.65 18.38 -4.98
CA GLU A 114 -6.41 19.16 -5.00
C GLU A 114 -5.53 18.87 -6.23
N GLY A 115 -5.98 18.00 -7.15
CA GLY A 115 -5.27 17.69 -8.39
C GLY A 115 -3.94 16.94 -8.19
N ARG A 116 -3.77 16.23 -7.07
CA ARG A 116 -2.48 15.65 -6.66
C ARG A 116 -2.17 14.34 -7.38
N CYS A 117 -0.92 14.20 -7.83
CA CYS A 117 -0.42 13.03 -8.55
C CYS A 117 0.23 12.02 -7.60
N VAL A 118 -0.54 10.98 -7.23
CA VAL A 118 -0.07 9.90 -6.34
C VAL A 118 -0.37 8.51 -6.92
N ILE A 119 0.39 7.51 -6.49
CA ILE A 119 0.05 6.10 -6.73
C ILE A 119 -0.74 5.57 -5.53
N TRP A 120 -1.90 4.96 -5.77
CA TRP A 120 -2.63 4.25 -4.73
C TRP A 120 -2.23 2.78 -4.68
N SER A 121 -1.81 2.29 -3.52
CA SER A 121 -1.47 0.88 -3.29
C SER A 121 -2.29 0.31 -2.14
N CYS A 122 -2.76 -0.92 -2.26
CA CYS A 122 -3.48 -1.62 -1.21
C CYS A 122 -2.53 -2.50 -0.40
N ASP A 123 -2.46 -2.27 0.91
CA ASP A 123 -1.91 -3.20 1.90
C ASP A 123 -3.06 -3.84 2.68
N PRO A 124 -3.59 -4.97 2.20
CA PRO A 124 -4.70 -5.67 2.84
C PRO A 124 -4.26 -6.56 4.00
N MET A 125 -2.99 -6.46 4.43
CA MET A 125 -2.42 -7.34 5.45
C MET A 125 -2.61 -6.73 6.82
N HIS A 126 -2.01 -5.55 7.03
CA HIS A 126 -1.90 -4.97 8.36
C HIS A 126 -3.27 -4.62 8.95
N GLY A 127 -4.22 -4.20 8.11
CA GLY A 127 -5.60 -3.85 8.52
C GLY A 127 -6.45 -5.04 8.97
N ASN A 128 -6.03 -6.27 8.69
CA ASN A 128 -6.80 -7.50 8.90
C ASN A 128 -6.18 -8.47 9.92
N THR A 129 -5.19 -8.02 10.70
CA THR A 129 -4.64 -8.82 11.79
C THR A 129 -5.66 -8.97 12.92
N LEU A 130 -5.88 -10.20 13.36
CA LEU A 130 -6.68 -10.55 14.54
C LEU A 130 -5.90 -11.52 15.44
N GLU A 131 -6.38 -11.71 16.65
CA GLU A 131 -5.86 -12.72 17.58
C GLU A 131 -6.81 -13.92 17.58
N ALA A 132 -6.28 -15.11 17.27
CA ALA A 132 -7.02 -16.36 17.30
C ALA A 132 -7.32 -16.79 18.75
N SER A 133 -8.26 -17.70 18.93
CA SER A 133 -8.59 -18.26 20.26
C SER A 133 -7.41 -18.97 20.93
N THR A 134 -6.42 -19.38 20.13
CA THR A 134 -5.16 -20.02 20.55
C THR A 134 -4.08 -19.02 20.99
N GLY A 135 -4.33 -17.70 20.90
CA GLY A 135 -3.39 -16.63 21.24
C GLY A 135 -2.41 -16.26 20.12
N TYR A 136 -2.45 -16.96 18.99
CA TYR A 136 -1.68 -16.58 17.81
C TYR A 136 -2.32 -15.37 17.13
N LYS A 137 -1.50 -14.37 16.77
CA LYS A 137 -1.91 -13.41 15.75
C LYS A 137 -2.07 -14.14 14.43
N THR A 138 -3.08 -13.79 13.66
CA THR A 138 -3.30 -14.35 12.33
C THR A 138 -4.08 -13.37 11.46
N ARG A 139 -4.22 -13.70 10.18
CA ARG A 139 -4.99 -12.94 9.20
C ARG A 139 -5.83 -13.91 8.37
N PRO A 140 -7.16 -13.75 8.31
CA PRO A 140 -7.99 -14.55 7.42
C PRO A 140 -7.72 -14.20 5.95
N PHE A 141 -7.35 -15.19 5.14
CA PHE A 141 -7.12 -15.04 3.71
C PHE A 141 -8.29 -14.37 2.99
N THR A 142 -9.52 -14.72 3.36
CA THR A 142 -10.74 -14.15 2.79
C THR A 142 -10.85 -12.65 3.02
N ARG A 143 -10.45 -12.16 4.20
CA ARG A 143 -10.46 -10.72 4.51
C ARG A 143 -9.37 -9.96 3.76
N ILE A 144 -8.19 -10.57 3.61
CA ILE A 144 -7.10 -10.02 2.78
C ILE A 144 -7.62 -9.82 1.35
N LEU A 145 -8.20 -10.86 0.75
CA LEU A 145 -8.74 -10.79 -0.61
C LEU A 145 -9.91 -9.79 -0.72
N ASP A 146 -10.80 -9.76 0.26
CA ASP A 146 -11.95 -8.88 0.26
C ASP A 146 -11.55 -7.40 0.32
N GLU A 147 -10.54 -7.03 1.12
CA GLU A 147 -10.02 -5.66 1.12
C GLU A 147 -9.45 -5.26 -0.26
N VAL A 148 -8.75 -6.16 -0.95
CA VAL A 148 -8.28 -5.90 -2.32
C VAL A 148 -9.46 -5.69 -3.27
N ARG A 149 -10.47 -6.57 -3.25
CA ARG A 149 -11.65 -6.43 -4.11
C ARG A 149 -12.38 -5.11 -3.87
N GLN A 150 -12.55 -4.74 -2.60
CA GLN A 150 -13.16 -3.47 -2.21
C GLN A 150 -12.31 -2.27 -2.66
N PHE A 151 -10.99 -2.33 -2.54
CA PHE A 151 -10.07 -1.30 -3.02
C PHE A 151 -10.27 -1.02 -4.52
N PHE A 152 -10.31 -2.08 -5.35
CA PHE A 152 -10.58 -1.95 -6.79
C PHE A 152 -11.98 -1.38 -7.07
N ALA A 153 -13.01 -1.85 -6.36
CA ALA A 153 -14.37 -1.36 -6.53
C ALA A 153 -14.52 0.12 -6.14
N ILE A 154 -13.85 0.56 -5.06
CA ILE A 154 -13.83 1.95 -4.61
C ILE A 154 -13.13 2.82 -5.65
N HIS A 155 -11.95 2.42 -6.14
CA HIS A 155 -11.26 3.17 -7.19
C HIS A 155 -12.11 3.32 -8.46
N ARG A 156 -12.84 2.26 -8.85
CA ARG A 156 -13.82 2.33 -9.95
C ARG A 156 -14.90 3.39 -9.67
N ALA A 157 -15.52 3.34 -8.49
CA ALA A 157 -16.61 4.24 -8.12
C ALA A 157 -16.17 5.71 -8.02
N GLU A 158 -14.94 5.94 -7.56
CA GLU A 158 -14.34 7.28 -7.42
C GLU A 158 -13.63 7.75 -8.72
N GLY A 159 -13.64 6.96 -9.79
CA GLY A 159 -12.96 7.31 -11.05
C GLY A 159 -11.43 7.49 -10.92
N SER A 160 -10.81 6.77 -9.99
CA SER A 160 -9.35 6.81 -9.72
C SER A 160 -8.68 5.48 -10.08
N ILE A 161 -7.35 5.42 -10.01
CA ILE A 161 -6.57 4.27 -10.50
C ILE A 161 -6.07 3.42 -9.30
N PRO A 162 -6.42 2.12 -9.23
CA PRO A 162 -5.82 1.18 -8.28
C PRO A 162 -4.41 0.81 -8.77
N GLY A 163 -3.38 1.50 -8.26
CA GLY A 163 -2.02 1.48 -8.80
C GLY A 163 -1.14 0.30 -8.37
N GLY A 164 -1.48 -0.40 -7.28
CA GLY A 164 -0.68 -1.54 -6.82
C GLY A 164 -1.19 -2.23 -5.56
N VAL A 165 -0.42 -3.20 -5.11
CA VAL A 165 -0.68 -4.00 -3.90
C VAL A 165 0.64 -4.22 -3.13
N HIS A 166 0.55 -4.35 -1.80
CA HIS A 166 1.68 -4.47 -0.90
C HIS A 166 1.40 -5.58 0.13
N PHE A 167 2.15 -6.69 0.06
CA PHE A 167 1.90 -7.89 0.87
C PHE A 167 3.09 -8.28 1.74
N GLU A 168 2.81 -9.04 2.80
CA GLU A 168 3.81 -9.79 3.56
C GLU A 168 3.67 -11.27 3.22
N LEU A 169 4.70 -11.84 2.61
CA LEU A 169 4.69 -13.23 2.13
C LEU A 169 6.03 -13.93 2.38
N THR A 170 6.01 -15.25 2.32
CA THR A 170 7.21 -16.10 2.36
C THR A 170 7.05 -17.28 1.40
N GLY A 171 8.14 -17.68 0.75
CA GLY A 171 8.17 -18.90 -0.08
C GLY A 171 8.15 -20.20 0.72
N GLN A 172 8.17 -20.12 2.06
CA GLN A 172 8.13 -21.27 2.95
C GLN A 172 6.70 -21.78 3.15
N ASP A 173 6.55 -23.08 3.37
CA ASP A 173 5.28 -23.73 3.71
C ASP A 173 4.97 -23.56 5.21
N VAL A 174 4.58 -22.34 5.58
CA VAL A 174 4.21 -21.92 6.94
C VAL A 174 2.70 -21.88 7.16
N THR A 175 2.28 -21.92 8.42
CA THR A 175 0.87 -21.85 8.84
C THR A 175 0.61 -20.59 9.66
N GLU A 176 0.70 -19.43 9.02
CA GLU A 176 0.61 -18.12 9.70
C GLU A 176 -0.73 -17.40 9.43
N CYS A 177 -1.26 -17.48 8.21
CA CYS A 177 -2.58 -16.95 7.85
C CYS A 177 -3.64 -18.07 7.73
N LEU A 178 -4.87 -17.79 8.17
CA LEU A 178 -5.99 -18.73 8.10
C LEU A 178 -6.55 -18.86 6.68
N GLY A 179 -7.11 -20.02 6.36
CA GLY A 179 -7.81 -20.27 5.10
C GLY A 179 -6.88 -20.51 3.92
N GLY A 180 -7.27 -19.97 2.75
CA GLY A 180 -6.70 -20.33 1.45
C GLY A 180 -7.09 -21.75 1.03
N ALA A 181 -6.56 -22.22 -0.10
CA ALA A 181 -6.85 -23.54 -0.66
C ALA A 181 -6.47 -24.70 0.29
N GLN A 182 -5.49 -24.49 1.16
CA GLN A 182 -5.08 -25.47 2.19
C GLN A 182 -6.03 -25.51 3.41
N ALA A 183 -6.98 -24.57 3.51
CA ALA A 183 -7.94 -24.46 4.61
C ALA A 183 -7.28 -24.45 6.01
N ILE A 184 -6.25 -23.63 6.19
CA ILE A 184 -5.52 -23.53 7.47
C ILE A 184 -6.47 -23.04 8.57
N THR A 185 -6.60 -23.83 9.63
CA THR A 185 -7.45 -23.54 10.79
C THR A 185 -6.67 -22.88 11.92
N GLU A 186 -7.35 -22.33 12.93
CA GLU A 186 -6.69 -21.75 14.11
C GLU A 186 -5.81 -22.77 14.85
N GLN A 187 -6.25 -24.02 14.94
CA GLN A 187 -5.45 -25.10 15.52
C GLN A 187 -4.25 -25.45 14.64
N GLY A 188 -4.40 -25.34 13.32
CA GLY A 188 -3.34 -25.57 12.34
C GLY A 188 -2.21 -24.53 12.41
N LEU A 189 -2.44 -23.35 13.01
CA LEU A 189 -1.42 -22.30 13.11
C LEU A 189 -0.15 -22.80 13.81
N ALA A 190 -0.30 -23.55 14.90
CA ALA A 190 0.82 -24.02 15.73
C ALA A 190 1.78 -24.98 15.01
N VAL A 191 1.40 -25.53 13.84
CA VAL A 191 2.19 -26.54 13.13
C VAL A 191 3.51 -25.95 12.62
N ARG A 192 3.48 -24.76 11.99
CA ARG A 192 4.64 -24.07 11.41
C ARG A 192 4.48 -22.54 11.47
N TYR A 193 4.31 -22.00 12.67
CA TYR A 193 4.26 -20.56 12.92
C TYR A 193 5.68 -20.01 13.16
N HIS A 194 6.29 -19.34 12.17
CA HIS A 194 7.72 -18.99 12.23
C HIS A 194 8.02 -17.49 12.24
N THR A 195 7.03 -16.64 11.97
CA THR A 195 7.20 -15.19 12.01
C THR A 195 7.50 -14.68 13.43
N LEU A 196 8.34 -13.65 13.50
CA LEU A 196 8.68 -12.94 14.74
C LEU A 196 7.78 -11.73 15.00
N CYS A 197 7.00 -11.30 14.00
CA CYS A 197 6.18 -10.11 14.08
C CYS A 197 4.76 -10.44 13.63
N ASP A 198 4.47 -10.25 12.34
CA ASP A 198 3.14 -10.41 11.79
C ASP A 198 3.01 -11.67 10.90
N PRO A 199 1.81 -12.27 10.80
CA PRO A 199 1.58 -13.49 10.04
C PRO A 199 1.64 -13.26 8.53
N ARG A 200 2.45 -14.05 7.82
CA ARG A 200 2.69 -13.90 6.37
C ARG A 200 1.84 -14.87 5.56
N LEU A 201 1.57 -14.52 4.30
CA LEU A 201 1.06 -15.49 3.33
C LEU A 201 2.15 -16.51 3.01
N ASN A 202 1.79 -17.80 3.05
CA ASN A 202 2.69 -18.85 2.58
C ASN A 202 2.74 -18.92 1.04
N ALA A 203 3.57 -19.80 0.49
CA ALA A 203 3.74 -19.92 -0.96
C ALA A 203 2.42 -20.22 -1.71
N SER A 204 1.61 -21.14 -1.19
CA SER A 204 0.34 -21.53 -1.81
C SER A 204 -0.69 -20.41 -1.78
N GLN A 205 -0.87 -19.76 -0.63
CA GLN A 205 -1.76 -18.61 -0.47
C GLN A 205 -1.31 -17.43 -1.33
N SER A 206 -0.01 -17.19 -1.44
CA SER A 206 0.55 -16.12 -2.28
C SER A 206 0.25 -16.33 -3.76
N LEU A 207 0.38 -17.57 -4.25
CA LEU A 207 0.06 -17.91 -5.63
C LEU A 207 -1.45 -17.83 -5.90
N GLU A 208 -2.27 -18.34 -4.98
CA GLU A 208 -3.73 -18.24 -5.04
C GLU A 208 -4.18 -16.77 -5.12
N LEU A 209 -3.64 -15.92 -4.26
CA LEU A 209 -3.93 -14.48 -4.25
C LEU A 209 -3.51 -13.81 -5.56
N ALA A 210 -2.36 -14.19 -6.14
CA ALA A 210 -1.93 -13.65 -7.43
C ALA A 210 -2.93 -13.93 -8.56
N PHE A 211 -3.50 -15.15 -8.63
CA PHE A 211 -4.53 -15.48 -9.60
C PHE A 211 -5.82 -14.69 -9.38
N LEU A 212 -6.29 -14.60 -8.13
CA LEU A 212 -7.52 -13.88 -7.78
C LEU A 212 -7.41 -12.36 -8.02
N ILE A 213 -6.22 -11.79 -7.83
CA ILE A 213 -5.94 -10.39 -8.18
C ILE A 213 -5.90 -10.20 -9.69
N ALA A 214 -5.32 -11.15 -10.45
CA ALA A 214 -5.32 -11.11 -11.90
C ALA A 214 -6.75 -11.14 -12.48
N GLU A 215 -7.65 -11.96 -11.89
CA GLU A 215 -9.08 -11.95 -12.23
C GLU A 215 -9.73 -10.59 -11.90
N THR A 216 -9.49 -10.07 -10.70
CA THR A 216 -10.01 -8.76 -10.27
C THR A 216 -9.56 -7.64 -11.23
N LEU A 217 -8.28 -7.65 -11.65
CA LEU A 217 -7.73 -6.71 -12.63
C LEU A 217 -8.37 -6.86 -14.02
N LYS A 218 -8.64 -8.10 -14.44
CA LYS A 218 -9.28 -8.39 -15.73
C LYS A 218 -10.72 -7.87 -15.75
N ASP A 219 -11.46 -8.06 -14.67
CA ASP A 219 -12.82 -7.56 -14.52
C ASP A 219 -12.82 -6.01 -14.38
N TYR A 220 -11.84 -5.46 -13.67
CA TYR A 220 -11.61 -4.02 -13.59
C TYR A 220 -11.51 -3.38 -15.00
N ARG A 221 -10.71 -3.98 -15.88
CA ARG A 221 -10.48 -3.50 -17.25
C ARG A 221 -11.66 -3.72 -18.21
N ARG A 222 -12.47 -4.75 -17.99
CA ARG A 222 -13.56 -5.16 -18.90
C ARG A 222 -14.82 -4.33 -18.76
N GLU A 223 -15.07 -3.77 -17.58
CA GLU A 223 -16.21 -2.88 -17.35
C GLU A 223 -15.73 -1.44 -17.53
N PRO A 224 -15.97 -0.81 -18.69
CA PRO A 224 -15.66 0.61 -18.86
C PRO A 224 -16.53 1.43 -17.90
N GLY A 225 -15.90 1.99 -16.86
CA GLY A 225 -16.49 3.05 -16.06
C GLY A 225 -16.29 4.39 -16.77
N ALA A 226 -17.38 4.98 -17.28
CA ALA A 226 -17.67 6.40 -17.56
C ALA A 226 -16.59 7.37 -18.12
N ASN A 227 -15.41 6.93 -18.54
CA ASN A 227 -14.33 7.82 -19.04
C ASN A 227 -14.30 8.00 -20.57
N ALA A 228 -15.39 7.68 -21.27
CA ALA A 228 -15.49 7.88 -22.72
C ALA A 228 -16.10 9.24 -23.13
N SER A 229 -16.28 10.21 -22.23
CA SER A 229 -17.00 11.47 -22.53
C SER A 229 -16.17 12.77 -22.48
N ALA A 230 -14.83 12.69 -22.46
CA ALA A 230 -13.97 13.89 -22.37
C ALA A 230 -13.05 14.15 -23.58
N SER A 231 -13.23 13.49 -24.73
CA SER A 231 -12.35 13.71 -25.90
C SER A 231 -13.04 13.91 -27.25
N GLU A 232 -14.34 14.12 -27.32
CA GLU A 232 -15.02 14.49 -28.58
C GLU A 232 -15.84 15.76 -28.36
N GLY A 233 -15.23 16.91 -28.61
CA GLY A 233 -15.96 18.17 -28.53
C GLY A 233 -15.09 19.43 -28.60
N ASN A 234 -14.19 19.55 -29.59
CA ASN A 234 -14.01 20.82 -30.29
C ASN A 234 -13.07 20.69 -31.50
N SER A 235 -13.64 20.50 -32.69
CA SER A 235 -13.08 21.02 -33.94
C SER A 235 -14.14 20.88 -35.03
N ASP A 236 -15.02 21.87 -35.14
CA ASP A 236 -15.63 22.29 -36.41
C ASP A 236 -16.43 23.57 -36.20
N SER A 237 -15.80 24.71 -36.54
CA SER A 237 -16.32 25.89 -37.25
C SER A 237 -15.46 27.12 -36.97
#